data_AF-A0A2Z6Q3V1-F1
#
_entry.id   AF-A0A2Z6Q3V1-F1
#
_cell.length_a   1.000
_cell.length_b   1.000
_cell.length_c   1.000
_cell.angle_alpha   90.00
_cell.angle_beta   90.00
_cell.angle_gamma   90.00
#
_symmetry.space_group_name_H-M   'P 1'
#
loop_
_entity.id
_entity.type
_entity.pdbx_description
1 polymer ?
#
loop_
_entity_poly.entity_id
_entity_poly.type
_entity_poly.pdbx_seq_one_letter_code
_entity_poly.pdbx_strand_id
1 'polypeptide(L)'
;MSDLQIVQERGIPQEKRKRQTNGFLIFRNEINEIYKDTNIPMKVLSKIVSDLWNNMPESQKNEYKREYELNRENQKNSKNMFNEIIDLCVQVLQLRNTYEGDANILNLKKIIINKIEEYIDNAYQSDEKTPDSLLEVYFWIYLHINNNMISFKDFLEWHLEL
;
A
#
# COMPACT_ATOMS: atom_id res chain seq x y z
N MET A 1 -46.20 32.09 -26.03
CA MET A 1 -45.65 30.92 -26.75
C MET A 1 -44.14 31.12 -26.74
N SER A 2 -43.45 30.89 -25.62
CA SER A 2 -42.92 29.62 -25.07
C SER A 2 -42.05 28.83 -26.06
N ASP A 3 -40.85 29.35 -26.32
CA ASP A 3 -39.74 28.55 -26.84
C ASP A 3 -39.06 27.83 -25.68
N LEU A 4 -39.37 26.55 -25.55
CA LEU A 4 -38.73 25.61 -24.62
C LEU A 4 -37.26 25.43 -25.02
N GLN A 5 -36.36 25.98 -24.21
CA GLN A 5 -34.94 25.61 -24.25
C GLN A 5 -34.81 24.16 -23.76
N ILE A 6 -34.40 23.26 -24.66
CA ILE A 6 -33.98 21.90 -24.29
C ILE A 6 -32.63 22.05 -23.58
N VAL A 7 -32.66 22.02 -22.26
CA VAL A 7 -31.46 21.89 -21.42
C VAL A 7 -30.93 20.48 -21.66
N GLN A 8 -29.77 20.36 -22.32
CA GLN A 8 -28.97 19.14 -22.27
C GLN A 8 -28.54 18.93 -20.82
N GLU A 9 -29.19 18.00 -20.13
CA GLU A 9 -28.72 17.49 -18.84
C GLU A 9 -27.30 16.96 -19.03
N ARG A 10 -26.32 17.69 -18.49
CA ARG A 10 -24.94 17.21 -18.37
C ARG A 10 -24.99 16.02 -17.42
N GLY A 11 -24.91 14.81 -17.98
CA GLY A 11 -24.92 13.57 -17.22
C GLY A 11 -23.95 13.66 -16.04
N ILE A 12 -24.45 13.31 -14.86
CA ILE A 12 -23.67 13.17 -13.62
C ILE A 12 -22.40 12.39 -13.96
N PRO A 13 -21.19 12.85 -13.56
CA PRO A 13 -19.98 12.08 -13.75
C PRO A 13 -20.14 10.75 -13.00
N GLN A 14 -20.46 9.69 -13.73
CA GLN A 14 -20.34 8.34 -13.20
C GLN A 14 -18.90 8.20 -12.72
N GLU A 15 -18.72 7.94 -11.43
CA GLU A 15 -17.41 7.62 -10.85
C GLU A 15 -16.82 6.51 -11.71
N LYS A 16 -15.85 6.87 -12.56
CA LYS A 16 -15.17 5.89 -13.40
C LYS A 16 -14.48 4.95 -12.43
N ARG A 17 -15.02 3.74 -12.27
CA ARG A 17 -14.35 2.64 -11.57
C ARG A 17 -12.90 2.66 -12.05
N LYS A 18 -11.95 2.94 -11.15
CA LYS A 18 -10.52 2.84 -11.47
C LYS A 18 -10.34 1.44 -12.05
N ARG A 19 -9.99 1.35 -13.33
CA ARG A 19 -9.82 0.05 -14.00
C ARG A 19 -8.79 -0.72 -13.20
N GLN A 20 -9.09 -1.97 -12.87
CA GLN A 20 -8.14 -2.85 -12.22
C GLN A 20 -6.85 -2.84 -13.04
N THR A 21 -5.75 -2.51 -12.38
CA THR A 21 -4.40 -2.68 -12.86
C THR A 21 -4.28 -4.11 -13.43
N ASN A 22 -3.82 -4.30 -14.66
CA ASN A 22 -3.84 -5.59 -15.37
C ASN A 22 -2.38 -6.10 -15.52
N GLY A 23 -2.14 -7.38 -15.76
CA GLY A 23 -0.80 -7.93 -16.08
C GLY A 23 -0.07 -7.15 -17.19
N PHE A 24 -0.81 -6.50 -18.10
CA PHE A 24 -0.26 -5.54 -19.06
C PHE A 24 0.58 -4.41 -18.44
N LEU A 25 0.23 -3.93 -17.24
CA LEU A 25 0.96 -2.85 -16.57
C LEU A 25 2.31 -3.32 -16.03
N ILE A 26 2.41 -4.57 -15.57
CA ILE A 26 3.70 -5.17 -15.18
C ILE A 26 4.59 -5.23 -16.41
N PHE A 27 4.11 -5.86 -17.48
CA PHE A 27 4.81 -5.93 -18.76
C PHE A 27 5.22 -4.54 -19.28
N ARG A 28 4.30 -3.55 -19.25
CA ARG A 28 4.61 -2.18 -19.68
C ARG A 28 5.72 -1.55 -18.85
N ASN A 29 5.73 -1.76 -17.53
CA ASN A 29 6.77 -1.21 -16.66
C ASN A 29 8.13 -1.84 -16.98
N GLU A 30 8.19 -3.15 -17.21
CA GLU A 30 9.43 -3.82 -17.64
C GLU A 30 9.98 -3.23 -18.94
N ILE A 31 9.12 -3.06 -19.95
CA ILE A 31 9.55 -2.46 -21.22
C ILE A 31 9.98 -1.00 -21.00
N ASN A 32 9.25 -0.23 -20.20
CA ASN A 32 9.65 1.15 -19.89
C ASN A 32 11.04 1.21 -19.22
N GLU A 33 11.35 0.28 -18.31
CA GLU A 33 12.67 0.21 -17.67
C GLU A 33 13.78 -0.16 -18.65
N ILE A 34 13.52 -1.08 -19.59
CA ILE A 34 14.48 -1.43 -20.66
C ILE A 34 14.80 -0.22 -21.55
N TYR A 35 13.80 0.63 -21.82
CA TYR A 35 13.93 1.78 -22.72
C TYR A 35 14.13 3.12 -22.01
N LYS A 36 14.34 3.14 -20.68
CA LYS A 36 14.36 4.39 -19.89
C LYS A 36 15.44 5.37 -20.32
N ASP A 37 16.60 4.86 -20.73
CA ASP A 37 17.77 5.66 -21.15
C ASP A 37 17.75 5.98 -22.64
N THR A 38 16.68 5.60 -23.35
CA THR A 38 16.54 5.89 -24.77
C THR A 38 15.80 7.20 -24.97
N ASN A 39 16.15 7.95 -26.02
CA ASN A 39 15.47 9.20 -26.37
C ASN A 39 14.17 8.95 -27.17
N ILE A 40 13.52 7.80 -26.94
CA ILE A 40 12.30 7.42 -27.65
C ILE A 40 11.12 8.20 -27.06
N PRO A 41 10.33 8.91 -27.88
CA PRO A 41 9.15 9.59 -27.38
C PRO A 41 8.17 8.61 -26.73
N MET A 42 7.66 8.93 -25.55
CA MET A 42 6.73 8.08 -24.79
C MET A 42 5.51 7.61 -25.60
N LYS A 43 5.02 8.43 -26.55
CA LYS A 43 3.93 8.08 -27.46
C LYS A 43 4.30 6.91 -28.39
N VAL A 44 5.53 6.90 -28.88
CA VAL A 44 6.07 5.83 -29.74
C VAL A 44 6.27 4.57 -28.91
N LEU A 45 6.89 4.69 -27.73
CA LEU A 45 7.09 3.58 -26.81
C LEU A 45 5.76 2.93 -26.40
N SER A 46 4.74 3.73 -26.09
CA SER A 46 3.40 3.22 -25.72
C SER A 46 2.75 2.43 -26.85
N LYS A 47 2.97 2.82 -28.12
CA LYS A 47 2.50 2.07 -29.28
C LYS A 47 3.23 0.73 -29.40
N ILE A 48 4.56 0.76 -29.31
CA ILE A 48 5.41 -0.45 -29.36
C ILE A 48 4.97 -1.45 -28.28
N VAL A 49 4.82 -1.00 -27.03
CA VAL A 49 4.39 -1.85 -25.91
C VAL A 49 3.02 -2.47 -26.18
N SER A 50 2.09 -1.71 -26.73
CA SER A 50 0.74 -2.22 -27.05
C SER A 50 0.79 -3.28 -28.15
N ASP A 51 1.58 -3.04 -29.20
CA ASP A 51 1.75 -3.98 -30.31
C ASP A 51 2.43 -5.26 -29.85
N LEU A 52 3.47 -5.17 -29.01
CA LEU A 52 4.14 -6.32 -28.41
C LEU A 52 3.18 -7.14 -27.54
N TRP A 53 2.40 -6.49 -26.68
CA TRP A 53 1.41 -7.18 -25.85
C TRP A 53 0.34 -7.87 -26.71
N ASN A 54 -0.17 -7.22 -27.74
CA ASN A 54 -1.20 -7.82 -28.60
C ASN A 54 -0.69 -9.09 -29.31
N ASN A 55 0.56 -9.07 -29.78
CA ASN A 55 1.20 -10.21 -30.45
C ASN A 55 1.76 -11.27 -29.49
N MET A 56 1.81 -11.00 -28.18
CA MET A 56 2.29 -11.95 -27.18
C MET A 56 1.35 -13.17 -27.06
N PRO A 57 1.89 -14.40 -26.99
CA PRO A 57 1.11 -15.61 -26.73
C PRO A 57 0.32 -15.52 -25.42
N GLU A 58 -0.86 -16.15 -25.38
CA GLU A 58 -1.71 -16.13 -24.18
C GLU A 58 -1.05 -16.80 -22.97
N SER A 59 -0.17 -17.79 -23.18
CA SER A 59 0.60 -18.42 -22.11
C SER A 59 1.49 -17.41 -21.37
N GLN A 60 2.21 -16.56 -22.09
CA GLN A 60 3.05 -15.51 -21.51
C GLN A 60 2.21 -14.41 -20.86
N LYS A 61 1.08 -14.03 -21.47
CA LYS A 61 0.12 -13.12 -20.83
C LYS A 61 -0.40 -13.65 -19.50
N ASN A 62 -0.60 -14.97 -19.39
CA ASN A 62 -1.06 -15.59 -18.16
C ASN A 62 0.00 -15.56 -17.05
N GLU A 63 1.29 -15.60 -17.38
CA GLU A 63 2.37 -15.39 -16.41
C GLU A 63 2.27 -13.99 -15.79
N TYR A 64 2.14 -12.94 -16.62
CA TYR A 64 1.94 -11.57 -16.13
C TYR A 64 0.64 -11.38 -15.34
N LYS A 65 -0.44 -12.10 -15.69
CA LYS A 65 -1.68 -12.09 -14.89
C LYS A 65 -1.45 -12.72 -13.52
N ARG A 66 -0.78 -13.86 -13.47
CA ARG A 66 -0.47 -14.57 -12.22
C ARG A 66 0.41 -13.71 -11.32
N GLU A 67 1.45 -13.10 -11.87
CA GLU A 67 2.33 -12.21 -11.12
C GLU A 67 1.55 -11.00 -10.57
N TYR A 68 0.65 -10.43 -11.37
CA TYR A 68 -0.22 -9.36 -10.91
C TYR A 68 -1.12 -9.79 -9.74
N GLU A 69 -1.72 -10.99 -9.83
CA GLU A 69 -2.57 -11.53 -8.77
C GLU A 69 -1.79 -11.72 -7.47
N LEU A 70 -0.60 -12.30 -7.54
CA LEU A 70 0.29 -12.47 -6.39
C LEU A 70 0.69 -11.12 -5.78
N ASN A 71 1.10 -10.15 -6.59
CA ASN A 71 1.47 -8.81 -6.12
C ASN A 71 0.28 -8.09 -5.47
N ARG A 72 -0.92 -8.25 -6.02
CA ARG A 72 -2.16 -7.70 -5.45
C ARG A 72 -2.52 -8.35 -4.12
N GLU A 73 -2.40 -9.68 -4.02
CA GLU A 73 -2.66 -10.42 -2.78
C GLU A 73 -1.67 -10.05 -1.68
N ASN A 74 -0.38 -9.96 -2.01
CA ASN A 74 0.66 -9.52 -1.09
C ASN A 74 0.37 -8.11 -0.57
N GLN A 75 0.07 -7.14 -1.44
CA GLN A 75 -0.30 -5.77 -1.02
C GLN A 75 -1.53 -5.74 -0.11
N LYS A 76 -2.55 -6.57 -0.40
CA LYS A 76 -3.74 -6.68 0.44
C LYS A 76 -3.40 -7.25 1.82
N ASN A 77 -2.56 -8.28 1.87
CA ASN A 77 -2.13 -8.91 3.12
C ASN A 77 -1.30 -7.95 3.96
N SER A 78 -0.31 -7.27 3.37
CA SER A 78 0.46 -6.23 4.06
C SER A 78 -0.43 -5.13 4.62
N LYS A 79 -1.41 -4.64 3.84
CA LYS A 79 -2.35 -3.63 4.32
C LYS A 79 -3.21 -4.13 5.50
N ASN A 80 -3.67 -5.37 5.45
CA ASN A 80 -4.45 -5.96 6.54
C ASN A 80 -3.60 -6.08 7.81
N MET A 81 -2.37 -6.60 7.71
CA MET A 81 -1.43 -6.68 8.84
C MET A 81 -1.13 -5.31 9.44
N PHE A 82 -0.94 -4.29 8.60
CA PHE A 82 -0.75 -2.93 9.06
C PHE A 82 -1.95 -2.41 9.85
N ASN A 83 -3.17 -2.62 9.37
CA ASN A 83 -4.38 -2.22 10.11
C ASN A 83 -4.49 -2.92 11.47
N GLU A 84 -4.16 -4.22 11.56
CA GLU A 84 -4.15 -4.95 12.83
C GLU A 84 -3.15 -4.36 13.84
N ILE A 85 -1.97 -3.93 13.36
CA ILE A 85 -0.97 -3.25 14.21
C ILE A 85 -1.54 -1.92 14.73
N ILE A 86 -2.20 -1.13 13.87
CA ILE A 86 -2.84 0.13 14.26
C ILE A 86 -3.92 -0.11 15.32
N ASP A 87 -4.79 -1.10 15.14
CA ASP A 87 -5.87 -1.41 16.08
C ASP A 87 -5.32 -1.81 17.45
N LEU A 88 -4.22 -2.58 17.51
CA LEU A 88 -3.57 -2.94 18.76
C LEU A 88 -2.94 -1.75 19.47
N CYS A 89 -2.28 -0.85 18.73
CA CYS A 89 -1.73 0.38 19.32
C CYS A 89 -2.83 1.29 19.89
N VAL A 90 -3.99 1.38 19.21
CA VAL A 90 -5.15 2.12 19.72
C VAL A 90 -5.67 1.50 21.03
N GLN A 91 -5.70 0.17 21.15
CA GLN A 91 -6.08 -0.51 22.40
C GLN A 91 -5.13 -0.17 23.55
N VAL A 92 -3.81 -0.13 23.30
CA VAL A 92 -2.82 0.28 24.31
C VAL A 92 -3.08 1.71 24.79
N LEU A 93 -3.35 2.64 23.87
CA LEU A 93 -3.70 4.03 24.21
C LEU A 93 -4.97 4.13 25.06
N GLN A 94 -6.00 3.34 24.73
CA GLN A 94 -7.26 3.31 25.48
C GLN A 94 -7.07 2.76 26.89
N LEU A 95 -6.37 1.64 27.03
CA LEU A 95 -6.12 0.99 28.32
C LEU A 95 -5.30 1.87 29.26
N ARG A 96 -4.37 2.67 28.75
CA ARG A 96 -3.59 3.60 29.57
C ARG A 96 -4.44 4.69 30.23
N ASN A 97 -5.57 5.05 29.63
CA ASN A 97 -6.49 6.04 30.17
C ASN A 97 -7.40 5.48 31.28
N THR A 98 -7.44 4.16 31.43
CA THR A 98 -8.11 3.46 32.51
C THR A 98 -7.06 2.97 33.50
N TYR A 99 -7.19 3.22 34.81
CA TYR A 99 -6.19 2.83 35.83
C TYR A 99 -6.00 1.29 36.01
N GLU A 100 -6.37 0.48 35.03
CA GLU A 100 -6.23 -0.96 35.00
C GLU A 100 -5.15 -1.38 33.98
N GLY A 101 -4.13 -2.11 34.45
CA GLY A 101 -3.52 -3.13 33.61
C GLY A 101 -2.13 -2.88 33.05
N ASP A 102 -1.14 -2.59 33.90
CA ASP A 102 0.28 -2.64 33.51
C ASP A 102 0.68 -3.98 32.86
N ALA A 103 0.17 -5.10 33.39
CA ALA A 103 0.43 -6.43 32.81
C ALA A 103 -0.26 -6.65 31.45
N ASN A 104 -1.45 -6.08 31.26
CA ASN A 104 -2.19 -6.17 29.99
C ASN A 104 -1.53 -5.30 28.91
N ILE A 105 -1.11 -4.09 29.27
CA ILE A 105 -0.35 -3.19 28.41
C ILE A 105 0.96 -3.86 27.98
N LEU A 106 1.71 -4.46 28.92
CA LEU A 106 2.96 -5.15 28.60
C LEU A 106 2.76 -6.33 27.62
N ASN A 107 1.68 -7.11 27.79
CA ASN A 107 1.36 -8.21 26.87
C ASN A 107 0.99 -7.69 25.48
N LEU A 108 0.19 -6.62 25.39
CA LEU A 108 -0.17 -6.01 24.10
C LEU A 108 1.05 -5.43 23.37
N LYS A 109 1.96 -4.77 24.08
CA LYS A 109 3.23 -4.28 23.49
C LYS A 109 4.03 -5.40 22.83
N LYS A 110 4.16 -6.55 23.51
CA LYS A 110 4.84 -7.73 22.94
C LYS A 110 4.17 -8.23 21.67
N ILE A 111 2.83 -8.24 21.64
CA ILE A 111 2.06 -8.64 20.45
C ILE A 111 2.28 -7.66 19.30
N ILE A 112 2.29 -6.35 19.59
CA ILE A 112 2.55 -5.30 18.60
C ILE A 112 3.94 -5.47 17.97
N ILE A 113 4.98 -5.65 18.80
CA ILE A 113 6.35 -5.84 18.32
C ILE A 113 6.43 -7.07 17.40
N ASN A 114 5.88 -8.21 17.82
CA ASN A 114 5.88 -9.43 17.00
C ASN A 114 5.17 -9.23 15.66
N LYS A 115 4.04 -8.51 15.63
CA LYS A 115 3.32 -8.21 14.38
C LYS A 115 4.06 -7.24 13.47
N ILE A 116 4.78 -6.27 14.05
CA ILE A 116 5.62 -5.36 13.27
C ILE A 116 6.77 -6.12 12.61
N GLU A 117 7.40 -7.04 13.34
CA GLU A 117 8.43 -7.93 12.78
C GLU A 117 7.87 -8.80 11.65
N GLU A 118 6.69 -9.41 11.84
CA GLU A 118 5.99 -10.18 10.81
C GLU A 118 5.64 -9.33 9.57
N TYR A 119 5.19 -8.09 9.77
CA TYR A 119 4.91 -7.16 8.68
C TYR A 119 6.19 -6.84 7.89
N ILE A 120 7.31 -6.59 8.58
CA ILE A 120 8.60 -6.29 7.96
C ILE A 120 9.09 -7.50 7.15
N ASP A 121 9.03 -8.70 7.72
CA ASP A 121 9.42 -9.94 7.03
C ASP A 121 8.63 -10.15 5.73
N ASN A 122 7.32 -9.85 5.76
CA ASN A 122 6.45 -9.99 4.60
C ASN A 122 6.60 -8.86 3.57
N ALA A 123 6.83 -7.63 4.01
CA ALA A 123 6.84 -6.44 3.15
C ALA A 123 8.18 -6.25 2.42
N TYR A 124 9.31 -6.63 3.03
CA TYR A 124 10.62 -6.30 2.49
C TYR A 124 11.26 -7.40 1.64
N GLN A 125 10.80 -8.67 1.68
CA GLN A 125 11.15 -9.83 0.80
C GLN A 125 12.63 -10.01 0.34
N SER A 126 13.60 -9.25 0.85
CA SER A 126 15.03 -9.32 0.54
C SER A 126 15.89 -8.88 1.74
N ASP A 127 17.18 -9.22 1.65
CA ASP A 127 18.09 -9.52 2.76
C ASP A 127 18.38 -8.35 3.73
N GLU A 128 18.31 -8.69 5.03
CA GLU A 128 18.58 -7.90 6.24
C GLU A 128 17.51 -6.87 6.68
N LYS A 129 16.91 -7.16 7.86
CA LYS A 129 16.19 -6.18 8.68
C LYS A 129 17.17 -5.08 9.10
N THR A 130 17.21 -3.98 8.36
CA THR A 130 18.01 -2.82 8.78
C THR A 130 17.28 -2.03 9.88
N PRO A 131 18.01 -1.37 10.80
CA PRO A 131 17.42 -0.42 11.74
C PRO A 131 16.58 0.68 11.06
N ASP A 132 16.96 1.07 9.84
CA ASP A 132 16.25 2.08 9.06
C ASP A 132 14.88 1.58 8.59
N SER A 133 14.77 0.32 8.16
CA SER A 133 13.48 -0.30 7.78
C SER A 133 12.53 -0.40 8.97
N LEU A 134 13.05 -0.74 10.16
CA LEU A 134 12.28 -0.74 11.41
C LEU A 134 11.78 0.68 11.74
N LEU A 135 12.68 1.67 11.68
CA LEU A 135 12.36 3.07 11.98
C LEU A 135 11.30 3.63 11.03
N GLU A 136 11.37 3.28 9.74
CA GLU A 136 10.36 3.65 8.74
C GLU A 136 8.99 3.12 9.13
N VAL A 137 8.87 1.82 9.43
CA VAL A 137 7.58 1.23 9.84
C VAL A 137 7.03 1.88 11.10
N TYR A 138 7.88 2.14 12.11
CA TYR A 138 7.45 2.85 13.32
C TYR A 138 6.96 4.27 13.05
N PHE A 139 7.63 5.00 12.15
CA PHE A 139 7.20 6.34 11.76
C PHE A 139 5.86 6.33 11.03
N TRP A 140 5.63 5.34 10.15
CA TRP A 140 4.35 5.16 9.48
C TRP A 140 3.21 4.86 10.46
N ILE A 141 3.46 3.99 11.44
CA ILE A 141 2.51 3.68 12.52
C ILE A 141 2.18 4.94 13.32
N TYR A 142 3.20 5.72 13.71
CA TYR A 142 3.03 7.00 14.40
C TYR A 142 2.13 7.97 13.63
N LEU A 143 2.35 8.16 12.33
CA LEU A 143 1.53 9.04 11.50
C LEU A 143 0.06 8.61 11.44
N HIS A 144 -0.22 7.30 11.45
CA HIS A 144 -1.57 6.76 11.31
C HIS A 144 -2.39 6.77 12.60
N ILE A 145 -1.76 6.48 13.74
CA ILE A 145 -2.48 6.43 15.02
C ILE A 145 -2.78 7.83 15.52
N ASN A 146 -1.85 8.76 15.31
CA ASN A 146 -1.68 9.75 16.35
C ASN A 146 -2.15 11.16 16.00
N ASN A 147 -2.41 11.51 14.74
CA ASN A 147 -2.80 12.89 14.34
C ASN A 147 -1.99 14.00 15.07
N ASN A 148 -0.73 13.72 15.46
CA ASN A 148 0.16 14.57 16.28
C ASN A 148 -0.22 14.80 17.77
N MET A 149 -0.93 13.89 18.45
CA MET A 149 -1.31 14.04 19.86
C MET A 149 -0.14 13.84 20.85
N ILE A 150 0.91 13.11 20.46
CA ILE A 150 2.16 12.93 21.23
C ILE A 150 3.35 13.04 20.29
N SER A 151 4.55 13.36 20.78
CA SER A 151 5.73 13.44 19.91
C SER A 151 6.15 12.05 19.42
N PHE A 152 6.89 11.98 18.31
CA PHE A 152 7.45 10.71 17.84
C PHE A 152 8.38 10.06 18.89
N LYS A 153 9.14 10.87 19.64
CA LYS A 153 9.97 10.39 20.75
C LYS A 153 9.12 9.74 21.85
N ASP A 154 8.06 10.42 22.28
CA ASP A 154 7.13 9.88 23.28
C ASP A 154 6.45 8.61 22.75
N PHE A 155 6.13 8.56 21.46
CA PHE A 155 5.57 7.36 20.83
C PHE A 155 6.52 6.16 20.92
N LEU A 156 7.79 6.35 20.57
CA LEU A 156 8.82 5.30 20.67
C LEU A 156 8.99 4.84 22.11
N GLU A 157 9.13 5.77 23.06
CA GLU A 157 9.27 5.44 24.49
C GLU A 157 8.03 4.68 25.00
N TRP A 158 6.83 5.08 24.58
CA TRP A 158 5.59 4.53 25.13
C TRP A 158 5.21 3.18 24.54
N HIS A 159 5.48 2.95 23.26
CA HIS A 159 5.05 1.74 22.57
C HIS A 159 6.16 0.70 22.39
N LEU A 160 7.43 1.13 22.36
CA LEU A 160 8.57 0.28 22.03
C LEU A 160 9.61 0.18 23.15
N GLU A 161 9.48 0.99 24.20
CA GLU A 161 10.45 1.06 25.31
C GLU A 161 11.90 1.32 24.81
N LEU A 162 12.01 2.10 23.73
CA LEU A 162 13.27 2.62 23.15
C LEU A 162 13.57 4.03 23.63
#